data_AF-A0A7X7MNF7-F1
#
_entry.id   AF-A0A7X7MNF7-F1
#
_cell.length_a   1.000
_cell.length_b   1.000
_cell.length_c   1.000
_cell.angle_alpha   90.00
_cell.angle_beta   90.00
_cell.angle_gamma   90.00
#
_symmetry.space_group_name_H-M   'P 1'
#
loop_
_entity.id
_entity.type
_entity.pdbx_description
1 polymer ?
#
loop_
_entity_poly.entity_id
_entity_poly.type
_entity_poly.pdbx_seq_one_letter_code
_entity_poly.pdbx_strand_id
1 'polypeptide(L)' 'HLLGAAGAIEAAICALAIRDGFYPPTINNENPDPECDLDVVPNKGVQGPIRAAISTSLGFGGHNGVIALKAYN' A
#
# COMPACT_ATOMS: atom_id res chain seq x y z
N HIS A 1 -8.84 -8.66 3.31
CA HIS A 1 -8.92 -8.85 1.84
C HIS A 1 -10.36 -8.64 1.39
N LEU A 2 -10.64 -7.63 0.55
CA LEU A 2 -12.01 -7.25 0.14
C LEU A 2 -12.38 -7.70 -1.29
N LEU A 3 -11.61 -8.64 -1.86
CA LEU A 3 -11.81 -9.20 -3.19
C LEU A 3 -11.84 -8.07 -4.24
N GLY A 4 -12.88 -8.01 -5.08
CA GLY A 4 -12.99 -6.99 -6.12
C GLY A 4 -12.97 -5.55 -5.61
N ALA A 5 -13.36 -5.30 -4.35
CA ALA A 5 -13.32 -3.97 -3.75
C ALA A 5 -11.94 -3.57 -3.20
N ALA A 6 -11.01 -4.52 -3.05
CA ALA A 6 -9.69 -4.26 -2.46
C ALA A 6 -8.91 -3.20 -3.24
N GLY A 7 -8.79 -3.35 -4.56
CA GLY A 7 -8.05 -2.40 -5.40
C GLY A 7 -8.62 -0.98 -5.36
N ALA A 8 -9.95 -0.82 -5.25
CA ALA A 8 -10.57 0.51 -5.14
C ALA A 8 -10.25 1.19 -3.80
N ILE A 9 -10.28 0.44 -2.69
CA ILE A 9 -9.96 0.95 -1.36
C ILE A 9 -8.46 1.23 -1.24
N GLU A 10 -7.60 0.36 -1.77
CA GLU A 10 -6.16 0.56 -1.83
C GLU A 10 -5.80 1.81 -2.63
N ALA A 11 -6.44 2.03 -3.80
CA ALA A 11 -6.27 3.25 -4.58
C ALA A 11 -6.62 4.51 -3.79
N ALA A 12 -7.75 4.50 -3.07
CA ALA A 12 -8.17 5.59 -2.21
C ALA A 12 -7.15 5.81 -1.07
N ILE A 13 -6.66 4.75 -0.44
CA ILE A 13 -5.62 4.82 0.60
C ILE A 13 -4.33 5.41 0.04
N CYS A 14 -3.88 5.02 -1.16
CA CYS A 14 -2.70 5.61 -1.81
C CYS A 14 -2.87 7.12 -2.04
N ALA A 15 -4.05 7.56 -2.50
CA ALA A 15 -4.34 8.98 -2.68
C ALA A 15 -4.32 9.75 -1.34
N LEU A 16 -4.89 9.17 -0.29
CA LEU A 16 -4.87 9.76 1.06
C LEU A 16 -3.47 9.78 1.65
N ALA A 17 -2.68 8.71 1.48
CA ALA A 17 -1.29 8.63 1.92
C ALA A 17 -0.43 9.73 1.28
N ILE A 18 -0.60 9.96 -0.03
CA ILE A 18 0.03 11.09 -0.74
C ILE A 18 -0.41 12.43 -0.15
N ARG A 19 -1.72 12.63 0.03
CA ARG A 19 -2.29 13.90 0.53
C ARG A 19 -1.81 14.22 1.95
N ASP A 20 -1.84 13.22 2.83
CA ASP A 20 -1.62 13.39 4.27
C ASP A 20 -0.16 13.18 4.67
N GLY A 21 0.68 12.65 3.77
CA GLY A 21 2.07 12.34 4.06
C GLY A 21 2.20 11.30 5.16
N PHE A 22 1.41 10.22 5.07
CA PHE A 22 1.36 9.18 6.09
C PHE A 22 1.46 7.80 5.44
N TYR A 23 2.40 6.99 5.93
CA TYR A 23 2.59 5.60 5.55
C TYR A 23 1.76 4.71 6.49
N PRO A 24 0.69 4.05 6.00
CA PRO A 24 -0.11 3.15 6.82
C PRO A 24 0.71 1.93 7.28
N PRO A 25 0.45 1.39 8.49
CA PRO A 25 1.18 0.24 8.98
C PRO A 25 0.73 -1.08 8.34
N THR A 26 1.66 -2.02 8.27
CA THR A 26 1.36 -3.44 8.19
C THR A 26 1.25 -3.99 9.61
N ILE A 27 0.01 -4.11 10.11
CA ILE A 27 -0.26 -4.59 11.47
C ILE A 27 0.03 -6.09 11.63
N ASN A 28 0.25 -6.52 12.88
CA ASN A 28 0.50 -7.91 13.29
C ASN A 28 1.79 -8.52 12.71
N ASN A 29 2.77 -7.70 12.34
CA ASN A 29 4.07 -8.18 11.87
C ASN A 29 5.02 -8.39 13.06
N GLU A 30 4.90 -9.52 13.77
CA GLU A 30 5.71 -9.83 14.96
C GLU A 30 6.88 -10.78 14.66
N ASN A 31 6.73 -11.63 13.64
CA ASN A 31 7.70 -12.66 13.27
C ASN A 31 8.02 -12.57 11.77
N PRO A 32 8.87 -11.60 11.35
CA PRO A 32 9.15 -11.36 9.94
C PRO A 32 9.87 -12.54 9.29
N ASP A 33 9.54 -12.81 8.03
CA ASP A 33 10.21 -13.81 7.22
C ASP A 33 11.54 -13.25 6.67
N PRO A 34 12.68 -13.96 6.82
CA PRO A 34 13.96 -13.53 6.25
C PRO A 34 13.94 -13.33 4.73
N GLU A 35 13.03 -13.98 3.98
CA GLU A 35 12.86 -13.76 2.54
C GLU A 35 12.06 -12.48 2.21
N CYS A 36 11.37 -11.90 3.19
CA CYS A 36 10.62 -10.65 3.06
C CYS A 36 11.42 -9.46 3.63
N ASP A 37 12.48 -9.06 2.94
CA ASP A 37 13.48 -8.08 3.41
C ASP A 37 13.13 -6.60 3.13
N LEU A 38 11.93 -6.31 2.64
CA LEU A 38 11.46 -4.94 2.35
C LEU A 38 10.97 -4.20 3.61
N ASP A 39 11.00 -2.87 3.56
CA ASP A 39 10.33 -2.03 4.56
C ASP A 39 8.81 -2.08 4.37
N VAL A 40 8.14 -2.86 5.22
CA VAL A 40 6.69 -3.03 5.22
C VAL A 40 5.97 -2.13 6.24
N VAL A 41 6.67 -1.18 6.87
CA VAL A 41 6.09 -0.28 7.90
C VAL A 41 5.40 -1.09 9.03
N PRO A 42 6.15 -1.91 9.79
CA PRO A 42 5.57 -2.87 10.71
C PRO A 42 4.87 -2.20 11.90
N ASN A 43 3.62 -2.59 12.15
CA ASN A 43 2.78 -2.32 13.32
C ASN A 43 2.42 -0.86 13.63
N LYS A 44 3.25 0.11 13.24
CA LYS A 44 3.05 1.54 13.52
C LYS A 44 3.29 2.36 12.27
N GLY A 45 2.29 3.14 11.86
CA GLY A 45 2.40 4.01 10.71
C GLY A 45 3.40 5.15 10.96
N VAL A 46 3.94 5.68 9.87
CA VAL A 46 5.03 6.66 9.89
C VAL A 46 4.60 7.91 9.14
N GLN A 47 4.91 9.09 9.69
CA GLN A 47 4.71 10.36 8.99
C GLN A 47 5.90 10.63 8.07
N GLY A 48 5.66 11.02 6.83
CA GLY A 48 6.69 11.43 5.90
C GLY A 48 6.16 11.82 4.52
N PRO A 49 6.90 12.59 3.72
CA PRO A 49 6.44 13.03 2.41
C PRO A 49 6.29 11.83 1.46
N ILE A 50 5.13 11.75 0.79
CA ILE A 50 4.85 10.77 -0.26
C ILE A 50 4.44 11.56 -1.52
N ARG A 51 5.27 11.50 -2.58
CA ARG A 51 4.98 12.21 -3.84
C ARG A 51 4.30 11.32 -4.88
N ALA A 52 4.50 10.02 -4.77
CA ALA A 52 3.91 9.01 -5.63
C ALA A 52 3.71 7.72 -4.84
N ALA A 53 2.71 6.94 -5.24
CA ALA A 53 2.39 5.65 -4.65
C ALA A 53 1.89 4.69 -5.74
N ILE A 54 2.10 3.40 -5.53
CA ILE A 54 1.63 2.33 -6.40
C ILE A 54 0.69 1.43 -5.59
N SER A 55 -0.44 1.05 -6.19
CA SER A 55 -1.28 -0.05 -5.70
C SER A 55 -1.24 -1.18 -6.72
N THR A 56 -0.89 -2.38 -6.24
CA THR A 56 -0.70 -3.59 -7.03
C THR A 56 -1.72 -4.63 -6.58
N SER A 57 -2.54 -5.12 -7.50
CA SER A 57 -3.54 -6.16 -7.23
C SER A 57 -3.25 -7.39 -8.09
N LEU A 58 -2.95 -8.52 -7.43
CA LEU A 58 -2.62 -9.80 -8.06
C LEU A 58 -3.69 -10.83 -7.70
N GLY A 59 -4.70 -10.94 -8.56
CA GLY A 59 -5.91 -11.71 -8.32
C GLY A 59 -5.86 -13.15 -8.81
N PHE A 60 -6.77 -13.97 -8.30
CA PHE A 60 -6.98 -15.34 -8.79
C PHE A 60 -7.30 -15.37 -10.29
N GLY A 61 -6.90 -16.47 -10.95
CA GLY A 61 -7.01 -16.62 -12.39
C GLY A 61 -5.93 -15.87 -13.19
N GLY A 62 -4.92 -15.31 -12.51
CA GLY A 62 -3.79 -14.64 -13.16
C GLY A 62 -4.06 -13.18 -13.56
N HIS A 63 -5.08 -12.55 -12.98
CA HIS A 63 -5.42 -11.16 -13.25
C HIS A 63 -4.51 -10.23 -12.44
N ASN A 64 -3.53 -9.62 -13.12
CA ASN A 64 -2.59 -8.69 -12.51
C ASN A 64 -2.88 -7.27 -12.98
N GLY A 65 -3.08 -6.34 -12.03
CA GLY A 65 -3.33 -4.94 -12.29
C GLY A 65 -2.48 -4.04 -11.41
N VAL A 66 -2.02 -2.92 -11.96
CA VAL A 66 -1.21 -1.93 -11.25
C VAL A 66 -1.74 -0.54 -11.57
N ILE A 67 -1.87 0.30 -10.55
CA ILE A 67 -2.12 1.74 -10.68
C ILE A 67 -1.00 2.52 -10.03
N ALA A 68 -0.61 3.63 -10.65
CA ALA A 68 0.36 4.58 -10.12
C ALA A 68 -0.32 5.94 -9.94
N LEU A 69 -0.21 6.49 -8.72
CA LEU A 69 -0.73 7.80 -8.37
C LEU A 69 0.44 8.72 -8.03
N LYS A 70 0.29 10.01 -8.36
CA LYS A 70 1.25 11.06 -8.02
C LYS A 70 0.48 12.27 -7.49
N ALA A 71 1.07 12.99 -6.54
CA ALA A 71 0.58 14.31 -6.14
C ALA A 71 0.37 15.21 -7.37
N TYR A 72 -0.77 15.90 -7.38
CA TYR A 72 -1.07 16.93 -8.39
C TYR A 72 -0.19 18.15 -8.11
N ASN A 73 0.39 18.74 -9.17
CA ASN A 73 1.32 19.87 -9.06
C ASN A 73 0.58 21.17 -8.70
#